data_AF-A0A6A4FF33-F1
#
_entry.id   AF-A0A6A4FF33-F1
#
_cell.length_a   1.000
_cell.length_b   1.000
_cell.length_c   1.000
_cell.angle_alpha   90.00
_cell.angle_beta   90.00
_cell.angle_gamma   90.00
#
_symmetry.space_group_name_H-M   'P 1'
#
loop_
_entity.id
_entity.type
_entity.pdbx_description
1 polymer ?
#
loop_
_entity_poly.entity_id
_entity_poly.type
_entity_poly.pdbx_seq_one_letter_code
_entity_poly.pdbx_strand_id
1 'polypeptide(L)'
;MQHVRRGHPDYEAMMLAAPTAETGLIMNYVRRSAQIVYDWLDRNLKNNLPLHFCEKQAARRYPNLDPICVETLLRALNGLTRIAEPLGCQHNLGSSSTAGATRSSTSSPSWPATRHYEFPAEMLPRDYGKQVTHCLFLVSDSCAVNRLLATRMGVSLVGCVNHLLNRPVQADVKQHEEDLATFQSLMVRLRMLKQSAQLRLKTPLRQVIRQYTRWSSTFSMMYRYCLLLEHLDTTDDALVDVLPAPASNKRLLALLKDLMKIKSVSKAIQETT
;
A
#
# COMPACT_ATOMS: atom_id res chain seq x y z
N MET A 1 11.62 -16.90 22.49
CA MET A 1 12.40 -17.91 23.25
C MET A 1 12.56 -17.64 24.75
N GLN A 2 12.47 -16.40 25.25
CA GLN A 2 12.69 -16.09 26.68
C GLN A 2 11.74 -16.78 27.69
N HIS A 3 10.52 -17.17 27.27
CA HIS A 3 9.59 -17.89 28.14
C HIS A 3 9.86 -19.41 28.18
N VAL A 4 10.39 -19.96 27.09
CA VAL A 4 10.80 -21.38 26.98
C VAL A 4 12.02 -21.61 27.87
N ARG A 5 13.05 -20.76 27.75
CA ARG A 5 14.25 -20.80 28.61
C ARG A 5 13.96 -20.62 30.10
N ARG A 6 12.91 -19.87 30.46
CA ARG A 6 12.49 -19.68 31.86
C ARG A 6 11.66 -20.83 32.42
N GLY A 7 10.90 -21.54 31.58
CA GLY A 7 10.04 -22.66 32.00
C GLY A 7 10.71 -24.03 31.89
N HIS A 8 11.73 -24.14 31.05
CA HIS A 8 12.43 -25.39 30.75
C HIS A 8 13.94 -25.10 30.66
N PRO A 9 14.64 -25.13 31.81
CA PRO A 9 16.08 -24.85 31.88
C PRO A 9 16.92 -25.78 31.01
N ASP A 10 16.48 -27.03 30.88
CA ASP A 10 17.18 -28.08 30.13
C ASP A 10 16.83 -28.10 28.63
N TYR A 11 16.03 -27.12 28.16
CA TYR A 11 15.55 -27.03 26.78
C TYR A 11 16.71 -26.99 25.77
N GLU A 12 17.77 -26.23 26.05
CA GLU A 12 18.90 -26.12 25.12
C GLU A 12 19.69 -27.44 25.04
N ALA A 13 19.86 -28.15 26.16
CA ALA A 13 20.53 -29.45 26.18
C ALA A 13 19.71 -30.53 25.46
N MET A 14 18.39 -30.56 25.65
CA MET A 14 17.50 -31.50 24.95
C MET A 14 17.42 -31.21 23.45
N MET A 15 17.34 -29.94 23.03
CA MET A 15 17.30 -29.56 21.61
C MET A 15 18.60 -29.91 20.87
N LEU A 16 19.75 -29.83 21.54
CA LEU A 16 21.04 -30.24 20.98
C LEU A 16 21.18 -31.76 20.86
N ALA A 17 20.49 -32.53 21.71
CA ALA A 17 20.51 -34.00 21.72
C ALA A 17 19.42 -34.64 20.84
N ALA A 18 18.42 -33.87 20.39
CA ALA A 18 17.26 -34.39 19.66
C ALA A 18 17.59 -34.67 18.17
N PRO A 19 17.30 -35.87 17.63
CA PRO A 19 17.47 -36.17 16.22
C PRO A 19 16.46 -35.40 15.33
N THR A 20 16.86 -35.07 14.10
CA THR A 20 16.14 -34.17 13.17
C THR A 20 14.68 -34.57 12.88
N ALA A 21 14.32 -35.84 13.08
CA ALA A 21 12.95 -36.34 12.90
C ALA A 21 11.94 -35.84 13.96
N GLU A 22 12.40 -35.30 15.11
CA GLU A 22 11.54 -34.92 16.23
C GLU A 22 11.17 -33.42 16.27
N THR A 23 11.15 -32.75 15.10
CA THR A 23 10.82 -31.31 15.02
C THR A 23 9.42 -30.98 15.55
N GLY A 24 8.53 -31.97 15.67
CA GLY A 24 7.21 -31.84 16.31
C GLY A 24 7.25 -31.60 17.83
N LEU A 25 8.36 -31.86 18.53
CA LEU A 25 8.47 -31.70 19.99
C LEU A 25 8.55 -30.23 20.44
N ILE A 26 8.95 -29.29 19.56
CA ILE A 26 9.07 -27.86 19.90
C ILE A 26 7.74 -27.30 20.42
N MET A 27 6.62 -27.75 19.86
CA MET A 27 5.28 -27.28 20.21
C MET A 27 4.90 -27.62 21.66
N ASN A 28 5.46 -28.71 22.23
CA ASN A 28 5.19 -29.13 23.61
C ASN A 28 5.81 -28.19 24.65
N TYR A 29 6.85 -27.43 24.29
CA TYR A 29 7.52 -26.47 25.17
C TYR A 29 6.97 -25.04 25.03
N VAL A 30 6.11 -24.81 24.05
CA VAL A 30 5.45 -23.52 23.84
C VAL A 30 4.21 -23.46 24.72
N ARG A 31 4.07 -22.38 25.50
CA ARG A 31 2.87 -22.16 26.32
C ARG A 31 1.64 -22.17 25.41
N ARG A 32 0.58 -22.88 25.81
CA ARG A 32 -0.71 -22.91 25.07
C ARG A 32 -1.23 -21.52 24.70
N SER A 33 -1.08 -20.53 25.59
CA SER A 33 -1.46 -19.14 25.31
C SER A 33 -0.66 -18.49 24.17
N ALA A 34 0.63 -18.82 24.04
CA ALA A 34 1.44 -18.35 22.91
C ALA A 34 1.07 -19.06 21.61
N GLN A 35 0.68 -20.33 21.68
CA GLN A 35 0.20 -21.10 20.54
C GLN A 35 -1.09 -20.50 19.96
N ILE A 36 -2.06 -20.20 20.82
CA ILE A 36 -3.33 -19.56 20.44
C ILE A 36 -3.07 -18.23 19.72
N VAL A 37 -2.19 -17.40 20.27
CA VAL A 37 -1.82 -16.11 19.66
C VAL A 37 -1.21 -16.32 18.27
N TYR A 38 -0.28 -17.26 18.13
CA TYR A 38 0.37 -17.55 16.86
C TYR A 38 -0.61 -18.04 15.79
N ASP A 39 -1.49 -18.98 16.13
CA ASP A 39 -2.46 -19.55 15.19
C ASP A 39 -3.45 -18.48 14.69
N TRP A 40 -3.85 -17.55 15.58
CA TRP A 40 -4.66 -16.41 15.20
C TRP A 40 -3.92 -15.41 14.31
N LEU A 41 -2.63 -15.15 14.56
CA LEU A 41 -1.82 -14.25 13.73
C LEU A 41 -1.60 -14.83 12.34
N ASP A 42 -1.11 -16.07 12.26
CA ASP A 42 -0.86 -16.77 10.99
C ASP A 42 -2.10 -16.76 10.11
N ARG A 43 -3.26 -17.05 10.72
CA ARG A 43 -4.52 -17.11 10.01
C ARG A 43 -5.02 -15.74 9.55
N ASN A 44 -5.04 -14.73 10.42
CA ASN A 44 -5.52 -13.40 10.05
C ASN A 44 -4.62 -12.78 8.97
N LEU A 45 -3.31 -12.96 9.08
CA LEU A 45 -2.35 -12.43 8.12
C LEU A 45 -2.43 -13.16 6.77
N LYS A 46 -2.40 -14.50 6.74
CA LYS A 46 -2.46 -15.27 5.48
C LYS A 46 -3.78 -15.08 4.71
N ASN A 47 -4.88 -14.91 5.42
CA ASN A 47 -6.21 -14.76 4.81
C ASN A 47 -6.66 -13.30 4.70
N ASN A 48 -5.81 -12.35 5.08
CA ASN A 48 -6.09 -10.91 5.06
C ASN A 48 -7.43 -10.56 5.76
N LEU A 49 -7.66 -11.16 6.92
CA LEU A 49 -8.89 -10.97 7.69
C LEU A 49 -8.79 -9.72 8.59
N PRO A 50 -9.90 -8.99 8.81
CA PRO A 50 -9.90 -7.88 9.76
C PRO A 50 -9.55 -8.34 11.18
N LEU A 51 -8.77 -7.57 11.93
CA LEU A 51 -8.36 -7.94 13.29
C LEU A 51 -9.54 -8.20 14.24
N HIS A 52 -10.66 -7.48 14.07
CA HIS A 52 -11.89 -7.69 14.83
C HIS A 52 -12.62 -9.00 14.50
N PHE A 53 -12.14 -9.78 13.53
CA PHE A 53 -12.73 -11.06 13.16
C PHE A 53 -12.60 -12.09 14.29
N CYS A 54 -11.53 -12.05 15.09
CA CYS A 54 -11.30 -13.04 16.15
C CYS A 54 -12.40 -13.08 17.23
N GLU A 55 -13.10 -11.96 17.44
CA GLU A 55 -14.18 -11.85 18.42
C GLU A 55 -15.57 -12.18 17.83
N LYS A 56 -15.69 -12.30 16.50
CA LYS A 56 -16.98 -12.59 15.86
C LYS A 56 -17.47 -13.99 16.20
N GLN A 57 -18.77 -14.13 16.37
CA GLN A 57 -19.41 -15.43 16.59
C GLN A 57 -19.16 -16.41 15.42
N ALA A 58 -18.99 -15.89 14.20
CA ALA A 58 -18.59 -16.69 13.03
C ALA A 58 -17.20 -17.33 13.19
N ALA A 59 -16.30 -16.69 13.93
CA ALA A 59 -14.95 -17.19 14.15
C ALA A 59 -14.90 -18.26 15.26
N ARG A 60 -15.91 -18.31 16.13
CA ARG A 60 -16.10 -19.40 17.11
C ARG A 60 -16.55 -20.72 16.49
N ARG A 61 -16.94 -20.71 15.21
CA ARG A 61 -17.30 -21.93 14.46
C ARG A 61 -16.07 -22.72 14.00
N TYR A 62 -14.87 -22.20 14.22
CA TYR A 62 -13.63 -22.91 13.89
C TYR A 62 -13.20 -23.79 15.06
N PRO A 63 -13.27 -25.12 14.94
CA PRO A 63 -13.10 -26.04 16.06
C PRO A 63 -11.68 -26.07 16.66
N ASN A 64 -10.69 -25.52 15.94
CA ASN A 64 -9.28 -25.66 16.29
C ASN A 64 -8.65 -24.36 16.85
N LEU A 65 -9.43 -23.30 17.07
CA LEU A 65 -8.92 -22.03 17.61
C LEU A 65 -9.65 -21.67 18.90
N ASP A 66 -8.91 -21.66 20.01
CA ASP A 66 -9.41 -21.12 21.26
C ASP A 66 -9.71 -19.60 21.10
N PRO A 67 -10.77 -19.07 21.72
CA PRO A 67 -11.14 -17.66 21.59
C PRO A 67 -10.04 -16.72 22.09
N ILE A 68 -9.85 -15.60 21.38
CA ILE A 68 -8.95 -14.51 21.77
C ILE A 68 -9.65 -13.16 21.60
N CYS A 69 -9.24 -12.16 22.36
CA CYS A 69 -9.69 -10.78 22.15
C CYS A 69 -8.74 -10.00 21.23
N VAL A 70 -9.28 -8.98 20.57
CA VAL A 70 -8.56 -8.08 19.67
C VAL A 70 -7.41 -7.40 20.38
N GLU A 71 -7.59 -7.01 21.64
CA GLU A 71 -6.55 -6.35 22.43
C GLU A 71 -5.30 -7.24 22.61
N THR A 72 -5.50 -8.53 22.87
CA THR A 72 -4.39 -9.49 23.02
C THR A 72 -3.70 -9.74 21.69
N LEU A 73 -4.46 -9.85 20.60
CA LEU A 73 -3.91 -9.98 19.24
C LEU A 73 -3.11 -8.74 18.81
N LEU A 74 -3.62 -7.54 19.11
CA LEU A 74 -2.93 -6.27 18.86
C LEU A 74 -1.67 -6.14 19.70
N ARG A 75 -1.70 -6.53 20.98
CA ARG A 75 -0.52 -6.53 21.84
C ARG A 75 0.57 -7.46 21.28
N ALA A 76 0.17 -8.61 20.75
CA ALA A 76 1.08 -9.54 20.09
C ALA A 76 1.66 -8.99 18.78
N LEU A 77 0.82 -8.38 17.92
CA LEU A 77 1.26 -7.69 16.70
C LEU A 77 2.27 -6.58 17.01
N ASN A 78 1.95 -5.70 17.97
CA ASN A 78 2.86 -4.64 18.40
C ASN A 78 4.18 -5.20 18.97
N GLY A 79 4.11 -6.33 19.68
CA GLY A 79 5.30 -7.06 20.14
C GLY A 79 6.14 -7.59 18.98
N LEU A 80 5.51 -8.19 17.96
CA LEU A 80 6.19 -8.66 16.75
C LEU A 80 6.80 -7.50 15.96
N THR A 81 6.08 -6.40 15.79
CA THR A 81 6.58 -5.17 15.15
C THR A 81 7.85 -4.68 15.85
N ARG A 82 7.85 -4.57 17.18
CA ARG A 82 9.04 -4.18 17.96
C ARG A 82 10.24 -5.13 17.83
N ILE A 83 10.00 -6.42 17.58
CA ILE A 83 11.07 -7.42 17.40
C ILE A 83 11.56 -7.43 15.94
N ALA A 84 10.67 -7.23 14.98
CA ALA A 84 10.96 -7.26 13.55
C ALA A 84 11.58 -5.96 13.03
N GLU A 85 11.21 -4.81 13.58
CA GLU A 85 11.71 -3.49 13.17
C GLU A 85 13.25 -3.40 13.27
N PRO A 86 13.92 -3.84 14.36
CA PRO A 86 15.38 -3.87 14.42
C PRO A 86 16.04 -4.82 13.41
N LEU A 87 15.39 -5.95 13.10
CA LEU A 87 15.88 -6.93 12.13
C LEU A 87 15.76 -6.40 10.69
N GLY A 88 14.72 -5.61 10.39
CA GLY A 88 14.59 -4.86 9.14
C GLY A 88 15.63 -3.74 8.98
N CYS A 89 16.03 -3.10 10.08
CA CYS A 89 17.09 -2.08 10.08
C CYS A 89 18.50 -2.65 9.82
N GLN A 90 18.75 -3.93 10.07
CA GLN A 90 20.05 -4.56 9.78
C GLN A 90 20.25 -4.87 8.29
N HIS A 91 19.16 -5.08 7.53
CA HIS A 91 19.22 -5.29 6.07
C HIS A 91 19.01 -3.99 5.27
N ASN A 92 18.40 -2.95 5.86
CA ASN A 92 18.21 -1.64 5.22
C ASN A 92 18.79 -0.53 6.10
N LEU A 93 20.12 -0.43 6.13
CA LEU A 93 20.81 0.79 6.53
C LEU A 93 20.56 1.86 5.44
N GLY A 94 19.51 2.68 5.60
CA GLY A 94 19.50 4.00 4.96
C GLY A 94 18.21 4.55 4.36
N SER A 95 17.11 3.81 4.27
CA SER A 95 15.89 4.31 3.58
C SER A 95 14.64 4.15 4.45
N SER A 96 14.20 5.23 5.10
CA SER A 96 12.83 5.34 5.58
C SER A 96 12.03 6.14 4.55
N SER A 97 11.39 5.45 3.60
CA SER A 97 10.50 6.10 2.64
C SER A 97 9.16 6.39 3.34
N THR A 98 8.87 7.66 3.61
CA THR A 98 7.51 8.05 3.98
C THR A 98 6.64 8.09 2.73
N ALA A 99 5.91 7.01 2.48
CA ALA A 99 4.87 6.99 1.46
C ALA A 99 3.69 7.85 1.94
N GLY A 100 3.78 9.16 1.70
CA GLY A 100 2.68 10.12 1.93
C GLY A 100 1.52 9.88 0.95
N ALA A 101 0.78 8.79 1.12
CA ALA A 101 -0.49 8.60 0.44
C ALA A 101 -1.54 9.46 1.13
N THR A 102 -1.77 10.68 0.63
CA THR A 102 -2.95 11.48 1.00
C THR A 102 -4.21 10.72 0.57
N ARG A 103 -4.78 9.90 1.47
CA ARG A 103 -6.19 9.50 1.36
C ARG A 103 -7.00 10.76 1.67
N SER A 104 -7.49 11.42 0.62
CA SER A 104 -8.46 12.49 0.73
C SER A 104 -9.77 11.92 1.27
N SER A 105 -9.89 11.82 2.58
CA SER A 105 -11.16 11.77 3.26
C SER A 105 -11.11 12.79 4.37
N THR A 106 -12.00 13.78 4.24
CA THR A 106 -12.22 14.98 5.06
C THR A 106 -11.34 16.19 4.71
N SER A 107 -12.04 17.27 4.41
CA SER A 107 -11.56 18.64 4.32
C SER A 107 -10.62 18.96 5.47
N SER A 108 -9.33 19.12 5.20
CA SER A 108 -8.37 19.73 6.11
C SER A 108 -7.42 20.58 5.28
N PRO A 109 -7.15 21.83 5.71
CA PRO A 109 -6.26 22.73 4.98
C PRO A 109 -4.87 22.10 4.91
N SER A 110 -4.13 22.37 3.83
CA SER A 110 -2.75 21.95 3.64
C SER A 110 -1.96 22.08 4.95
N TRP A 111 -1.51 20.95 5.50
CA TRP A 111 -0.79 20.95 6.77
C TRP A 111 0.49 21.82 6.65
N PRO A 112 0.70 22.80 7.55
CA PRO A 112 1.91 23.62 7.53
C PRO A 112 3.17 22.76 7.78
N ALA A 113 4.31 23.15 7.20
CA ALA A 113 5.59 22.44 7.38
C ALA A 113 6.00 22.26 8.86
N THR A 114 5.48 23.08 9.76
CA THR A 114 5.64 22.94 11.22
C THR A 114 5.13 21.60 11.74
N ARG A 115 3.91 21.18 11.37
CA ARG A 115 3.38 19.87 11.76
C ARG A 115 4.10 18.70 11.09
N HIS A 116 4.59 18.92 9.87
CA HIS A 116 5.43 17.94 9.17
C HIS A 116 6.79 17.73 9.82
N TYR A 117 7.30 18.70 10.59
CA TYR A 117 8.52 18.56 11.38
C TYR A 117 8.26 17.93 12.76
N GLU A 118 7.14 18.27 13.40
CA GLU A 118 6.73 17.69 14.68
C GLU A 118 6.60 16.16 14.58
N PHE A 119 6.02 15.66 13.49
CA PHE A 119 5.88 14.21 13.28
C PHE A 119 7.21 13.43 13.37
N PRO A 120 8.25 13.70 12.56
CA PRO A 120 9.53 13.02 12.69
C PRO A 120 10.25 13.37 14.00
N ALA A 121 10.05 14.57 14.56
CA ALA A 121 10.61 14.95 15.85
C ALA A 121 10.06 14.15 17.04
N GLU A 122 8.81 13.67 16.96
CA GLU A 122 8.22 12.80 17.97
C GLU A 122 8.40 11.32 17.64
N MET A 123 8.27 10.95 16.37
CA MET A 123 8.32 9.56 15.91
C MET A 123 9.72 8.97 16.01
N LEU A 124 10.76 9.69 15.56
CA LEU A 124 12.13 9.16 15.56
C LEU A 124 12.65 8.86 16.98
N PRO A 125 12.44 9.73 18.00
CA PRO A 125 12.92 9.42 19.35
C PRO A 125 12.08 8.34 20.01
N ARG A 126 10.74 8.38 19.85
CA ARG A 126 9.81 7.44 20.48
C ARG A 126 9.98 6.02 19.96
N ASP A 127 10.12 5.87 18.64
CA ASP A 127 10.07 4.55 17.99
C ASP A 127 11.47 4.02 17.65
N TYR A 128 12.44 4.90 17.38
CA TYR A 128 13.79 4.52 16.90
C TYR A 128 14.93 4.97 17.82
N GLY A 129 14.66 5.76 18.87
CA GLY A 129 15.70 6.35 19.72
C GLY A 129 16.66 7.27 18.95
N LYS A 130 16.20 7.87 17.83
CA LYS A 130 16.99 8.78 16.99
C LYS A 130 16.42 10.18 17.05
N GLN A 131 17.29 11.18 17.06
CA GLN A 131 16.88 12.57 16.89
C GLN A 131 16.79 12.91 15.40
N VAL A 132 16.00 13.93 15.06
CA VAL A 132 15.89 14.46 13.68
C VAL A 132 17.26 14.88 13.13
N THR A 133 18.16 15.33 13.99
CA THR A 133 19.55 15.70 13.65
C THR A 133 20.40 14.52 13.20
N HIS A 134 19.96 13.27 13.44
CA HIS A 134 20.63 12.07 12.94
C HIS A 134 20.21 11.71 11.50
N CYS A 135 19.21 12.40 10.94
CA CYS A 135 18.86 12.23 9.54
C CYS A 135 19.93 12.85 8.64
N LEU A 136 20.42 12.10 7.65
CA LEU A 136 21.45 12.58 6.71
C LEU A 136 20.84 13.35 5.53
N PHE A 137 19.71 12.86 5.02
CA PHE A 137 18.99 13.44 3.89
C PHE A 137 17.51 13.09 3.99
N LEU A 138 16.67 13.86 3.30
CA LEU A 138 15.23 13.61 3.17
C LEU A 138 14.95 13.13 1.75
N VAL A 139 14.34 11.95 1.58
CA VAL A 139 13.84 11.49 0.28
C VAL A 139 12.36 11.83 0.19
N SER A 140 11.99 12.77 -0.68
CA SER A 140 10.59 13.14 -0.87
C SER A 140 10.36 13.82 -2.21
N ASP A 141 9.09 14.07 -2.57
CA ASP A 141 8.81 14.91 -3.73
C ASP A 141 9.31 16.35 -3.49
N SER A 142 9.61 17.07 -4.57
CA SER A 142 10.18 18.41 -4.47
C SER A 142 9.13 19.49 -4.17
N CYS A 143 8.00 19.16 -3.54
CA CYS A 143 6.96 20.14 -3.24
C CYS A 143 7.43 21.18 -2.21
N ALA A 144 6.78 22.34 -2.16
CA ALA A 144 7.20 23.45 -1.29
C ALA A 144 7.27 23.05 0.19
N VAL A 145 6.35 22.21 0.66
CA VAL A 145 6.31 21.73 2.05
C VAL A 145 7.52 20.87 2.36
N ASN A 146 7.90 19.95 1.46
CA ASN A 146 9.05 19.06 1.65
C ASN A 146 10.38 19.78 1.52
N ARG A 147 10.47 20.78 0.63
CA ARG A 147 11.64 21.67 0.57
C ARG A 147 11.82 22.42 1.89
N LEU A 148 10.74 23.00 2.42
CA LEU A 148 10.77 23.70 3.69
C LEU A 148 11.09 22.77 4.87
N LEU A 149 10.58 21.54 4.85
CA LEU A 149 10.90 20.52 5.84
C LEU A 149 12.40 20.16 5.81
N ALA A 150 12.97 19.91 4.63
CA ALA A 150 14.40 19.62 4.49
C ALA A 150 15.27 20.78 4.99
N THR A 151 14.91 22.03 4.63
CA THR A 151 15.57 23.23 5.14
C THR A 151 15.49 23.32 6.66
N ARG A 152 14.32 23.03 7.25
CA ARG A 152 14.11 23.07 8.71
C ARG A 152 14.86 21.95 9.43
N MET A 153 14.99 20.78 8.81
CA MET A 153 15.81 19.67 9.31
C MET A 153 17.31 19.92 9.12
N GLY A 154 17.71 20.90 8.30
CA GLY A 154 19.11 21.16 7.97
C GLY A 154 19.74 20.10 7.08
N VAL A 155 18.94 19.33 6.33
CA VAL A 155 19.40 18.19 5.51
C VAL A 155 19.15 18.43 4.03
N SER A 156 19.91 17.74 3.18
CA SER A 156 19.66 17.77 1.73
C SER A 156 18.35 17.06 1.38
N LEU A 157 17.57 17.63 0.45
CA LEU A 157 16.39 16.98 -0.14
C LEU A 157 16.81 16.19 -1.38
N VAL A 158 16.72 14.88 -1.30
CA VAL A 158 16.84 13.99 -2.46
C VAL A 158 15.45 13.87 -3.09
N GLY A 159 15.31 14.39 -4.30
CA GLY A 159 14.05 14.36 -5.03
C GLY A 159 13.61 12.93 -5.35
N CYS A 160 12.33 12.63 -5.12
CA CYS A 160 11.75 11.36 -5.53
C CYS A 160 11.88 11.18 -7.05
N VAL A 161 12.64 10.17 -7.48
CA VAL A 161 12.86 9.84 -8.91
C VAL A 161 11.53 9.64 -9.64
N ASN A 162 10.52 9.08 -8.96
CA ASN A 162 9.19 8.90 -9.53
C ASN A 162 8.45 10.24 -9.78
N HIS A 163 8.71 11.26 -8.95
CA HIS A 163 8.20 12.61 -9.19
C HIS A 163 8.94 13.30 -10.35
N LEU A 164 10.26 13.07 -10.48
CA LEU A 164 11.03 13.55 -11.62
C LEU A 164 10.52 12.93 -12.93
N LEU A 165 10.23 11.63 -12.94
CA LEU A 165 9.60 10.93 -14.06
C LEU A 165 8.18 11.44 -14.36
N ASN A 166 7.41 11.87 -13.35
CA ASN A 166 6.06 12.38 -13.58
C ASN A 166 6.04 13.65 -14.43
N ARG A 167 7.07 14.51 -14.39
CA ARG A 167 7.09 15.75 -15.18
C ARG A 167 7.15 15.54 -16.70
N PRO A 168 8.15 14.83 -17.27
CA PRO A 168 8.20 14.60 -18.71
C PRO A 168 7.02 13.77 -19.19
N VAL A 169 6.62 12.74 -18.44
CA VAL A 169 5.48 11.89 -18.80
C VAL A 169 4.18 12.69 -18.82
N GLN A 170 3.99 13.64 -17.90
CA GLN A 170 2.82 14.52 -17.93
C GLN A 170 2.84 15.51 -19.08
N ALA A 171 4.02 15.97 -19.51
CA ALA A 171 4.12 16.80 -20.70
C ALA A 171 3.68 16.03 -21.96
N ASP A 172 4.06 14.76 -22.09
CA ASP A 172 3.63 13.89 -23.18
C ASP A 172 2.14 13.57 -23.10
N VAL A 173 1.63 13.21 -21.92
CA VAL A 173 0.19 12.96 -21.68
C VAL A 173 -0.66 14.17 -22.04
N LYS A 174 -0.16 15.40 -21.80
CA LYS A 174 -0.86 16.64 -22.12
C LYS A 174 -1.10 16.83 -23.62
N GLN A 175 -0.25 16.25 -24.49
CA GLN A 175 -0.46 16.29 -25.94
C GLN A 175 -1.72 15.52 -26.37
N HIS A 176 -2.21 14.60 -25.53
CA HIS A 176 -3.39 13.80 -25.76
C HIS A 176 -4.60 14.24 -24.93
N GLU A 177 -4.59 15.46 -24.38
CA GLU A 177 -5.60 15.89 -23.41
C GLU A 177 -7.02 15.90 -23.97
N GLU A 178 -7.20 16.25 -25.24
CA GLU A 178 -8.52 16.23 -25.90
C GLU A 178 -9.12 14.83 -25.92
N ASP A 179 -8.36 13.84 -26.38
CA ASP A 179 -8.79 12.43 -26.38
C ASP A 179 -9.02 11.93 -24.94
N LEU A 180 -8.15 12.31 -24.00
CA LEU A 180 -8.27 11.93 -22.59
C LEU A 180 -9.50 12.56 -21.92
N ALA A 181 -9.92 13.75 -22.33
CA ALA A 181 -11.13 14.42 -21.82
C ALA A 181 -12.39 13.67 -22.25
N THR A 182 -12.44 13.13 -23.48
CA THR A 182 -13.54 12.25 -23.93
C THR A 182 -13.61 10.99 -23.08
N PHE A 183 -12.47 10.35 -22.82
CA PHE A 183 -12.41 9.14 -21.99
C PHE A 183 -12.81 9.43 -20.55
N GLN A 184 -12.32 10.53 -19.97
CA GLN A 184 -12.72 10.98 -18.64
C GLN A 184 -14.24 11.17 -18.57
N SER A 185 -14.84 11.78 -19.59
CA SER A 185 -16.29 11.99 -19.67
C SER A 185 -17.06 10.67 -19.70
N LEU A 186 -16.59 9.68 -20.48
CA LEU A 186 -17.14 8.33 -20.46
C LEU A 186 -16.99 7.67 -19.08
N MET A 187 -15.82 7.74 -18.45
CA MET A 187 -15.58 7.13 -17.15
C MET A 187 -16.43 7.80 -16.04
N VAL A 188 -16.72 9.09 -16.17
CA VAL A 188 -17.68 9.80 -15.31
C VAL A 188 -19.12 9.36 -15.60
N ARG A 189 -19.50 9.17 -16.88
CA ARG A 189 -20.81 8.64 -17.28
C ARG A 189 -21.06 7.26 -16.69
N LEU A 190 -20.08 6.36 -16.78
CA LEU A 190 -20.12 5.02 -16.19
C LEU A 190 -20.17 5.03 -14.65
N ARG A 191 -19.79 6.14 -14.02
CA ARG A 191 -19.90 6.32 -12.56
C ARG A 191 -21.31 6.67 -12.10
N MET A 192 -22.15 7.20 -12.98
CA MET A 192 -23.52 7.51 -12.63
C MET A 192 -24.29 6.24 -12.25
N LEU A 193 -25.29 6.41 -11.38
CA LEU A 193 -25.91 5.30 -10.66
C LEU A 193 -26.51 4.25 -11.60
N LYS A 194 -27.20 4.67 -12.67
CA LYS A 194 -27.84 3.80 -13.66
C LYS A 194 -26.81 2.99 -14.44
N GLN A 195 -25.83 3.67 -15.05
CA GLN A 195 -24.78 3.05 -15.86
C GLN A 195 -23.88 2.15 -15.01
N SER A 196 -23.56 2.57 -13.79
CA SER A 196 -22.77 1.75 -12.86
C SER A 196 -23.53 0.50 -12.43
N ALA A 197 -24.86 0.57 -12.25
CA ALA A 197 -25.67 -0.61 -11.96
C ALA A 197 -25.70 -1.57 -13.16
N GLN A 198 -25.91 -1.07 -14.38
CA GLN A 198 -25.88 -1.88 -15.59
C GLN A 198 -24.50 -2.53 -15.81
N LEU A 199 -23.42 -1.77 -15.60
CA LEU A 199 -22.06 -2.29 -15.73
C LEU A 199 -21.78 -3.42 -14.73
N ARG A 200 -22.26 -3.30 -13.49
CA ARG A 200 -22.14 -4.35 -12.45
C ARG A 200 -22.86 -5.66 -12.80
N LEU A 201 -23.85 -5.62 -13.67
CA LEU A 201 -24.50 -6.83 -14.18
C LEU A 201 -23.63 -7.57 -15.20
N LYS A 202 -22.80 -6.84 -15.94
CA LYS A 202 -21.93 -7.40 -16.99
C LYS A 202 -20.54 -7.77 -16.47
N THR A 203 -20.01 -7.02 -15.51
CA THR A 203 -18.64 -7.20 -15.01
C THR A 203 -18.48 -6.75 -13.55
N PRO A 204 -17.63 -7.41 -12.75
CA PRO A 204 -17.30 -6.94 -11.40
C PRO A 204 -16.40 -5.68 -11.40
N LEU A 205 -15.85 -5.30 -12.55
CA LEU A 205 -14.94 -4.18 -12.68
C LEU A 205 -15.66 -2.84 -12.48
N ARG A 206 -14.96 -1.87 -11.88
CA ARG A 206 -15.45 -0.51 -11.68
C ARG A 206 -14.66 0.49 -12.52
N GLN A 207 -15.34 1.52 -12.98
CA GLN A 207 -14.72 2.66 -13.64
C GLN A 207 -13.76 3.40 -12.70
N VAL A 208 -12.66 3.88 -13.29
CA VAL A 208 -11.59 4.63 -12.62
C VAL A 208 -11.51 6.03 -13.25
N ILE A 209 -11.48 7.07 -12.41
CA ILE A 209 -11.40 8.46 -12.86
C ILE A 209 -9.95 8.94 -12.73
N ARG A 210 -9.47 9.70 -13.72
CA ARG A 210 -8.12 10.27 -13.74
C ARG A 210 -8.00 11.46 -12.79
N GLN A 211 -6.87 11.53 -12.08
CA GLN A 211 -6.32 12.71 -11.43
C GLN A 211 -5.32 13.39 -12.36
N TYR A 212 -5.58 14.64 -12.74
CA TYR A 212 -4.79 15.36 -13.75
C TYR A 212 -3.29 15.44 -13.40
N THR A 213 -2.95 15.60 -12.12
CA THR A 213 -1.58 15.83 -11.66
C THR A 213 -0.71 14.56 -11.60
N ARG A 214 -1.27 13.36 -11.78
CA ARG A 214 -0.54 12.09 -11.65
C ARG A 214 -0.70 11.20 -12.89
N TRP A 215 0.39 10.97 -13.63
CA TRP A 215 0.34 10.16 -14.87
C TRP A 215 -0.11 8.72 -14.60
N SER A 216 0.19 8.18 -13.41
CA SER A 216 -0.23 6.84 -12.99
C SER A 216 -1.75 6.70 -12.90
N SER A 217 -2.46 7.80 -12.62
CA SER A 217 -3.92 7.82 -12.63
C SER A 217 -4.47 7.82 -14.06
N THR A 218 -3.84 8.55 -14.98
CA THR A 218 -4.12 8.49 -16.42
C THR A 218 -3.96 7.04 -16.93
N PHE A 219 -2.82 6.42 -16.62
CA PHE A 219 -2.55 5.02 -16.95
C PHE A 219 -3.65 4.09 -16.42
N SER A 220 -4.03 4.24 -15.15
CA SER A 220 -5.03 3.39 -14.51
C SER A 220 -6.41 3.54 -15.14
N MET A 221 -6.80 4.76 -15.52
CA MET A 221 -8.05 5.03 -16.24
C MET A 221 -8.05 4.37 -17.62
N MET A 222 -6.99 4.56 -18.41
CA MET A 222 -6.88 4.01 -19.76
C MET A 222 -6.84 2.48 -19.75
N TYR A 223 -6.05 1.91 -18.84
CA TYR A 223 -5.98 0.46 -18.66
C TYR A 223 -7.33 -0.11 -18.24
N ARG A 224 -8.03 0.57 -17.31
CA ARG A 224 -9.39 0.18 -16.91
C ARG A 224 -10.36 0.24 -18.08
N TYR A 225 -10.33 1.30 -18.86
CA TYR A 225 -11.18 1.44 -20.04
C TYR A 225 -11.00 0.27 -21.01
N CYS A 226 -9.75 -0.14 -21.28
CA CYS A 226 -9.49 -1.28 -22.17
C CYS A 226 -10.15 -2.58 -21.68
N LEU A 227 -10.18 -2.80 -20.36
CA LEU A 227 -10.87 -3.94 -19.77
C LEU A 227 -12.40 -3.80 -19.77
N LEU A 228 -12.91 -2.57 -19.78
CA LEU A 228 -14.35 -2.32 -19.80
C LEU A 228 -14.93 -2.37 -21.21
N LEU A 229 -14.12 -2.12 -22.25
CA LEU A 229 -14.54 -2.06 -23.66
C LEU A 229 -15.43 -3.23 -24.08
N GLU A 230 -15.06 -4.46 -23.71
CA GLU A 230 -15.82 -5.68 -24.07
C GLU A 230 -17.20 -5.77 -23.38
N HIS A 231 -17.42 -4.99 -22.33
CA HIS A 231 -18.66 -4.98 -21.55
C HIS A 231 -19.52 -3.74 -21.84
N LEU A 232 -19.00 -2.76 -22.59
CA LEU A 232 -19.76 -1.57 -22.94
C LEU A 232 -20.78 -1.90 -24.02
N ASP A 233 -21.99 -1.39 -23.82
CA ASP A 233 -23.04 -1.50 -24.81
C ASP A 233 -22.92 -0.36 -25.82
N THR A 234 -22.48 -0.65 -27.03
CA THR A 234 -22.37 0.37 -28.08
C THR A 234 -23.73 0.83 -28.62
N THR A 235 -24.81 0.15 -28.23
CA THR A 235 -26.18 0.48 -28.61
C THR A 235 -26.95 1.26 -27.53
N ASP A 236 -26.33 1.51 -26.37
CA ASP A 236 -26.93 2.31 -25.30
C ASP A 236 -26.88 3.79 -25.67
N ASP A 237 -28.04 4.37 -26.01
CA ASP A 237 -28.23 5.80 -26.32
C ASP A 237 -27.62 6.72 -25.25
N ALA A 238 -27.53 6.28 -23.99
CA ALA A 238 -26.93 7.07 -22.91
C ALA A 238 -25.40 7.15 -22.98
N LEU A 239 -24.76 6.27 -23.75
CA LEU A 239 -23.31 6.19 -23.94
C LEU A 239 -22.86 6.65 -25.34
N VAL A 240 -23.72 6.58 -26.36
CA VAL A 240 -23.39 6.93 -27.76
C VAL A 240 -22.67 8.28 -27.87
N ASP A 241 -23.16 9.30 -27.16
CA ASP A 241 -22.61 10.67 -27.21
C ASP A 241 -21.21 10.82 -26.56
N VAL A 242 -20.81 9.87 -25.73
CA VAL A 242 -19.53 9.91 -25.00
C VAL A 242 -18.57 8.79 -25.40
N LEU A 243 -18.95 7.94 -26.36
CA LEU A 243 -18.08 6.89 -26.86
C LEU A 243 -16.93 7.51 -27.66
N PRO A 244 -15.67 7.17 -27.34
CA PRO A 244 -14.54 7.71 -28.09
C PRO A 244 -14.53 7.21 -29.53
N ALA A 245 -14.16 8.10 -30.45
CA ALA A 245 -14.00 7.76 -31.86
C ALA A 245 -12.92 6.68 -32.05
N PRO A 246 -13.02 5.82 -33.08
CA PRO A 246 -12.02 4.79 -33.36
C PRO A 246 -10.59 5.34 -33.51
N ALA A 247 -10.45 6.54 -34.08
CA ALA A 247 -9.16 7.23 -34.21
C ALA A 247 -8.56 7.62 -32.84
N SER A 248 -9.38 8.13 -31.92
CA SER A 248 -8.98 8.46 -30.54
C SER A 248 -8.57 7.19 -29.78
N ASN A 249 -9.32 6.09 -29.94
CA ASN A 249 -8.96 4.79 -29.37
C ASN A 249 -7.58 4.33 -29.85
N LYS A 250 -7.30 4.43 -31.16
CA LYS A 250 -6.00 4.06 -31.72
C LYS A 250 -4.86 4.89 -31.14
N ARG A 251 -5.01 6.21 -31.04
CA ARG A 251 -4.00 7.12 -30.47
C ARG A 251 -3.74 6.81 -28.99
N LEU A 252 -4.79 6.59 -28.20
CA LEU A 252 -4.64 6.32 -26.78
C LEU A 252 -4.12 4.91 -26.48
N LEU A 253 -4.40 3.91 -27.31
CA LEU A 253 -3.76 2.60 -27.20
C LEU A 253 -2.25 2.69 -27.48
N ALA A 254 -1.81 3.57 -28.38
CA ALA A 254 -0.39 3.85 -28.58
C ALA A 254 0.22 4.50 -27.32
N LEU A 255 -0.41 5.55 -26.79
CA LEU A 255 0.01 6.17 -25.52
C LEU A 255 0.07 5.15 -24.36
N LEU A 256 -0.92 4.25 -24.25
CA LEU A 256 -0.93 3.22 -23.20
C LEU A 256 0.28 2.30 -23.30
N LYS A 257 0.70 1.92 -24.50
CA LYS A 257 1.90 1.09 -24.71
C LYS A 257 3.15 1.77 -24.21
N ASP A 258 3.29 3.07 -24.43
CA ASP A 258 4.44 3.83 -23.94
C ASP A 258 4.39 4.01 -22.41
N LEU A 259 3.21 4.31 -21.86
CA LEU A 259 3.02 4.36 -20.41
C LEU A 259 3.26 3.01 -19.72
N MET A 260 3.02 1.87 -20.37
CA MET A 260 3.38 0.55 -19.83
C MET A 260 4.89 0.39 -19.66
N LYS A 261 5.69 0.84 -20.63
CA LYS A 261 7.16 0.82 -20.54
C LYS A 261 7.65 1.73 -19.40
N ILE A 262 7.07 2.92 -19.30
CA ILE A 262 7.37 3.86 -18.21
C ILE A 262 7.01 3.25 -16.85
N LYS A 263 5.89 2.53 -16.75
CA LYS A 263 5.48 1.84 -15.52
C LYS A 263 6.45 0.74 -15.11
N SER A 264 6.97 -0.05 -16.05
CA SER A 264 7.99 -1.05 -15.71
C SER A 264 9.27 -0.40 -15.20
N VAL A 265 9.71 0.71 -15.80
CA VAL A 265 10.88 1.48 -15.34
C VAL A 265 10.65 2.08 -13.95
N SER A 266 9.49 2.73 -13.74
CA SER A 266 9.10 3.30 -12.44
C SER A 266 9.10 2.25 -11.33
N LYS A 267 8.62 1.03 -11.61
CA LYS A 267 8.65 -0.09 -10.66
C LYS A 267 10.07 -0.55 -10.36
N ALA A 268 10.91 -0.72 -11.38
CA ALA A 268 12.31 -1.12 -11.19
C ALA A 268 13.12 -0.12 -10.35
N ILE A 269 12.84 1.18 -10.49
CA ILE A 269 13.45 2.24 -9.67
C ILE A 269 12.99 2.16 -8.21
N GLN A 270 11.73 1.79 -7.96
CA GLN A 270 11.21 1.62 -6.59
C GLN A 270 11.76 0.38 -5.89
N GLU A 271 12.14 -0.65 -6.65
CA GLU A 271 12.74 -1.89 -6.10
C GLU A 271 14.21 -1.70 -5.70
N THR A 272 14.89 -0.67 -6.22
CA THR A 272 16.32 -0.39 -5.96
C THR A 272 16.58 0.70 -4.92
N THR A 273 15.55 1.38 -4.40
CA THR A 273 15.65 2.50 -3.42
C THR A 273 15.14 2.10 -2.04
#